data_AF-A0A4D6MA73-F1
#
_entry.id   AF-A0A4D6MA73-F1
#
_cell.length_a   1.000
_cell.length_b   1.000
_cell.length_c   1.000
_cell.angle_alpha   90.00
_cell.angle_beta   90.00
_cell.angle_gamma   90.00
#
_symmetry.space_group_name_H-M   'P 1'
#
loop_
_entity.id
_entity.type
_entity.pdbx_description
1 polymer ?
#
loop_
_entity_poly.entity_id
_entity_poly.type
_entity_poly.pdbx_seq_one_letter_code
_entity_poly.pdbx_strand_id
1 'polypeptide(L)'
;MGTSGQKSASPLSDLKVTIHETSTIFPSKQTENKCLFLSNIDKVVNFDVETLHFFAANKAFSLQKVAEKLKKALEDVLVHYSFLAGRLRQNAETKRLEIDCNAKGAAFVVASSKHKLSELGDLAYPNPAFAKLVHKSKDKDLPLCAVQLTSFDCGGFAMGFTTSHAAFDGLSFKTFLDNLAALAANKPMPVMPCHDRHLLAARSPPRVTFAHPELAELDYSLIASTGTESNVFDASRGPKSNVFDVSKGPKSNVFDVSKGPESNVFDASKGTESNIFDACKGTKSNVFDASKGTKSNVFYISKGTGSNVFDDSKGTESNVFDASKGTKSNVFDVSKGPESNVFDASKGTESNVFDTSKGTESNVFDASKGTKSNVFDASKGTESNVFDASKGTKFNVFDVSKGTGSNVFDDSKEKLDFRVFKLTPEDIVSLKEKAKGSTNDNNTGFNAITAHIWRCKALSAPYDPMGSSTVLFPVDIRSKLNPPLPEGFVGNAVLTAFATAKYEELEKGEFSRLVEMVKEGAERMNDEYARSVIDRGELCDGFPRGDVLVSSWQRLGFEKVEYPWGKPKYCCPVVHQRKEIILLFPPFVAGGDDGINLIVALPPKKLEKFENLFHTFLHSV
;
A
#
# COMPACT_ATOMS: atom_id res chain seq x y z
N MET A 1 -33.71 27.65 -16.41
CA MET A 1 -32.63 28.42 -17.07
C MET A 1 -31.34 27.63 -16.90
N GLY A 2 -30.40 27.69 -17.86
CA GLY A 2 -29.23 26.81 -17.85
C GLY A 2 -28.18 27.21 -16.81
N THR A 3 -27.77 26.27 -15.96
CA THR A 3 -26.54 26.38 -15.18
C THR A 3 -25.34 26.19 -16.10
N SER A 4 -24.56 27.25 -16.30
CA SER A 4 -23.32 27.17 -17.09
C SER A 4 -22.28 26.38 -16.31
N GLY A 5 -22.04 25.14 -16.73
CA GLY A 5 -20.96 24.32 -16.18
C GLY A 5 -19.62 25.00 -16.40
N GLN A 6 -19.04 25.58 -15.34
CA GLN A 6 -17.65 26.03 -15.34
C GLN A 6 -16.77 24.80 -15.61
N LYS A 7 -16.20 24.71 -16.81
CA LYS A 7 -15.12 23.77 -17.09
C LYS A 7 -13.96 24.12 -16.17
N SER A 8 -13.74 23.30 -15.13
CA SER A 8 -12.51 23.35 -14.35
C SER A 8 -11.32 23.23 -15.30
N ALA A 9 -10.32 24.10 -15.12
CA ALA A 9 -9.10 24.03 -15.91
C ALA A 9 -8.46 22.64 -15.73
N SER A 10 -8.06 21.99 -16.83
CA SER A 10 -7.43 20.68 -16.78
C SER A 10 -6.14 20.77 -15.93
N PRO A 11 -5.95 19.89 -14.92
CA PRO A 11 -4.82 20.00 -14.00
C PRO A 11 -3.49 19.93 -14.75
N LEU A 12 -2.56 20.84 -14.39
CA LEU A 12 -1.27 21.00 -15.05
C LEU A 12 -0.43 19.71 -14.96
N SER A 13 -0.31 18.98 -16.06
CA SER A 13 0.40 17.70 -16.13
C SER A 13 1.94 17.87 -16.18
N ASP A 14 2.43 18.87 -16.90
CA ASP A 14 3.86 19.15 -17.06
C ASP A 14 4.36 20.28 -16.14
N LEU A 15 4.10 20.16 -14.84
CA LEU A 15 4.71 21.03 -13.84
C LEU A 15 6.24 20.87 -13.88
N LYS A 16 6.99 21.95 -14.15
CA LYS A 16 8.45 21.94 -14.15
C LYS A 16 9.00 22.50 -12.85
N VAL A 17 9.87 21.73 -12.20
CA VAL A 17 10.52 22.06 -10.92
C VAL A 17 12.02 21.93 -11.11
N THR A 18 12.76 22.98 -10.82
CA THR A 18 14.23 23.01 -10.79
C THR A 18 14.69 22.98 -9.35
N ILE A 19 15.49 21.99 -8.97
CA ILE A 19 16.17 21.94 -7.66
C ILE A 19 17.42 22.82 -7.73
N HIS A 20 17.62 23.65 -6.71
CA HIS A 20 18.78 24.57 -6.57
C HIS A 20 19.72 24.12 -5.45
N GLU A 21 19.17 23.58 -4.37
CA GLU A 21 19.91 23.09 -3.21
C GLU A 21 19.31 21.78 -2.71
N THR A 22 20.16 20.83 -2.34
CA THR A 22 19.82 19.68 -1.50
C THR A 22 20.85 19.61 -0.38
N SER A 23 20.40 19.58 0.87
CA SER A 23 21.25 19.51 2.07
C SER A 23 20.63 18.59 3.12
N THR A 24 21.43 18.17 4.10
CA THR A 24 20.99 17.37 5.24
C THR A 24 20.99 18.24 6.48
N ILE A 25 19.89 18.23 7.24
CA ILE A 25 19.73 18.98 8.47
C ILE A 25 19.89 18.04 9.66
N PHE A 26 20.81 18.41 10.55
CA PHE A 26 21.18 17.65 11.74
C PHE A 26 20.58 18.30 13.00
N PRO A 27 20.38 17.56 14.11
CA PRO A 27 19.98 18.15 15.38
C PRO A 27 20.96 19.25 15.84
N SER A 28 20.47 20.38 16.36
CA SER A 28 21.31 21.50 16.81
C SER A 28 22.14 21.23 18.07
N LYS A 29 21.92 20.08 18.71
CA LYS A 29 22.60 19.59 19.91
C LYS A 29 22.81 18.08 19.76
N GLN A 30 23.84 17.55 20.39
CA GLN A 30 24.08 16.10 20.43
C GLN A 30 22.86 15.38 21.03
N THR A 31 22.28 14.46 20.26
CA THR A 31 21.19 13.59 20.70
C THR A 31 21.73 12.26 21.20
N GLU A 32 21.01 11.61 22.12
CA GLU A 32 21.28 10.25 22.55
C GLU A 32 21.13 9.27 21.37
N ASN A 33 22.21 8.56 21.02
CA ASN A 33 22.17 7.51 20.00
C ASN A 33 21.63 6.22 20.62
N LYS A 34 20.35 5.94 20.38
CA LYS A 34 19.64 4.74 20.86
C LYS A 34 18.70 4.19 19.80
N CYS A 35 18.29 2.95 19.97
CA CYS A 35 17.33 2.29 19.10
C CYS A 35 15.93 2.48 19.68
N LEU A 36 15.04 3.14 18.94
CA LEU A 36 13.66 3.36 19.33
C LEU A 36 12.83 2.13 18.91
N PHE A 37 12.24 1.47 19.91
CA PHE A 37 11.22 0.44 19.73
C PHE A 37 10.06 0.97 18.88
N LEU A 38 9.57 0.17 17.94
CA LEU A 38 8.33 0.45 17.21
C LEU A 38 7.20 -0.47 17.72
N SER A 39 6.02 0.10 17.93
CA SER A 39 4.82 -0.67 18.27
C SER A 39 4.37 -1.56 17.11
N ASN A 40 3.45 -2.50 17.36
CA ASN A 40 2.86 -3.29 16.27
C ASN A 40 2.02 -2.45 15.30
N ILE A 41 1.50 -1.30 15.77
CA ILE A 41 0.80 -0.33 14.94
C ILE A 41 1.80 0.37 14.00
N ASP A 42 2.97 0.77 14.51
CA ASP A 42 4.03 1.40 13.71
C ASP A 42 4.63 0.44 12.66
N LYS A 43 4.81 -0.85 13.01
CA LYS A 43 5.34 -1.89 12.09
C LYS A 43 4.54 -1.97 10.78
N VAL A 44 3.20 -2.03 10.88
CA VAL A 44 2.33 -2.32 9.72
C VAL A 44 2.14 -1.13 8.76
N VAL A 45 2.57 0.07 9.16
CA VAL A 45 2.57 1.29 8.33
C VAL A 45 3.97 1.70 7.86
N ASN A 46 4.83 0.73 7.54
CA ASN A 46 6.15 0.99 6.98
C ASN A 46 6.10 1.42 5.50
N PHE A 47 5.65 2.66 5.26
CA PHE A 47 5.68 3.35 3.96
C PHE A 47 5.69 4.87 4.16
N ASP A 48 6.07 5.64 3.13
CA ASP A 48 6.11 7.11 3.22
C ASP A 48 4.75 7.76 2.97
N VAL A 49 4.47 8.84 3.71
CA VAL A 49 3.37 9.77 3.49
C VAL A 49 3.93 11.09 2.97
N GLU A 50 3.32 11.59 1.90
CA GLU A 50 3.71 12.82 1.23
C GLU A 50 2.61 13.86 1.41
N THR A 51 2.92 15.01 2.02
CA THR A 51 1.99 16.13 2.23
C THR A 51 2.51 17.43 1.62
N LEU A 52 1.60 18.27 1.13
CA LEU A 52 1.90 19.56 0.55
C LEU A 52 1.11 20.67 1.24
N HIS A 53 1.81 21.75 1.57
CA HIS A 53 1.29 22.93 2.25
C HIS A 53 1.58 24.14 1.36
N PHE A 54 0.55 24.72 0.74
CA PHE A 54 0.68 25.82 -0.22
C PHE A 54 0.52 27.17 0.47
N PHE A 55 1.41 28.12 0.22
CA PHE A 55 1.40 29.45 0.84
C PHE A 55 1.29 30.57 -0.21
N ALA A 56 0.50 31.59 0.11
CA ALA A 56 0.39 32.81 -0.69
C ALA A 56 1.68 33.66 -0.57
N ALA A 57 1.87 34.59 -1.51
CA ALA A 57 3.03 35.48 -1.50
C ALA A 57 3.00 36.45 -0.30
N ASN A 58 4.02 36.40 0.55
CA ASN A 58 4.14 37.26 1.72
C ASN A 58 5.30 38.26 1.55
N LYS A 59 5.00 39.56 1.45
CA LYS A 59 6.00 40.62 1.17
C LYS A 59 7.12 40.73 2.23
N ALA A 60 6.91 40.26 3.46
CA ALA A 60 7.93 40.29 4.51
C ALA A 60 8.93 39.11 4.41
N PHE A 61 8.49 37.98 3.81
CA PHE A 61 9.18 36.69 3.80
C PHE A 61 9.47 36.22 2.37
N SER A 62 10.68 36.51 1.88
CA SER A 62 11.22 35.84 0.70
C SER A 62 11.46 34.35 0.97
N LEU A 63 11.50 33.50 -0.06
CA LEU A 63 11.76 32.06 0.08
C LEU A 63 13.08 31.80 0.85
N GLN A 64 14.10 32.64 0.65
CA GLN A 64 15.35 32.56 1.40
C GLN A 64 15.12 32.70 2.92
N LYS A 65 14.39 33.73 3.37
CA LYS A 65 14.06 33.92 4.80
C LYS A 65 13.21 32.78 5.36
N VAL A 66 12.31 32.20 4.54
CA VAL A 66 11.53 31.02 4.89
C VAL A 66 12.47 29.81 5.08
N ALA A 67 13.38 29.57 4.12
CA ALA A 67 14.33 28.48 4.17
C ALA A 67 15.30 28.59 5.34
N GLU A 68 15.88 29.76 5.60
CA GLU A 68 16.76 30.04 6.74
C GLU A 68 16.05 29.73 8.07
N LYS A 69 14.82 30.24 8.26
CA LYS A 69 14.03 29.97 9.46
C LYS A 69 13.59 28.52 9.59
N LEU A 70 13.22 27.87 8.48
CA LEU A 70 12.73 26.48 8.49
C LEU A 70 13.88 25.49 8.70
N LYS A 71 15.05 25.70 8.09
CA LYS A 71 16.27 24.94 8.40
C LYS A 71 16.59 25.04 9.88
N LYS A 72 16.63 26.26 10.44
CA LYS A 72 16.94 26.43 11.86
C LYS A 72 15.91 25.77 12.79
N ALA A 73 14.62 25.92 12.49
CA ALA A 73 13.56 25.26 13.23
C ALA A 73 13.63 23.72 13.12
N LEU A 74 14.08 23.18 11.98
CA LEU A 74 14.33 21.75 11.82
C LEU A 74 15.52 21.28 12.67
N GLU A 75 16.65 22.00 12.69
CA GLU A 75 17.77 21.66 13.58
C GLU A 75 17.32 21.57 15.05
N ASP A 76 16.53 22.55 15.50
CA ASP A 76 16.10 22.64 16.90
C ASP A 76 14.98 21.63 17.25
N VAL A 77 14.04 21.38 16.34
CA VAL A 77 12.98 20.36 16.56
C VAL A 77 13.57 18.94 16.54
N LEU A 78 14.60 18.68 15.74
CA LEU A 78 15.28 17.38 15.68
C LEU A 78 16.04 17.01 16.96
N VAL A 79 16.27 17.95 17.89
CA VAL A 79 16.75 17.61 19.24
C VAL A 79 15.67 16.89 20.05
N HIS A 80 14.40 17.26 19.85
CA HIS A 80 13.24 16.68 20.56
C HIS A 80 12.57 15.53 19.79
N TYR A 81 12.74 15.51 18.46
CA TYR A 81 12.28 14.48 17.53
C TYR A 81 13.48 13.72 16.91
N SER A 82 14.44 13.33 17.74
CA SER A 82 15.73 12.75 17.29
C SER A 82 15.61 11.52 16.40
N PHE A 83 14.53 10.75 16.57
CA PHE A 83 14.21 9.61 15.71
C PHE A 83 14.00 9.99 14.23
N LEU A 84 13.57 11.22 13.91
CA LEU A 84 13.45 11.68 12.52
C LEU A 84 14.81 11.93 11.83
N ALA A 85 15.85 12.19 12.63
CA ALA A 85 17.24 12.20 12.15
C ALA A 85 17.86 10.79 12.09
N GLY A 86 17.12 9.75 12.52
CA GLY A 86 17.52 8.36 12.47
C GLY A 86 17.23 7.68 11.13
N ARG A 87 17.28 6.34 11.14
CA ARG A 87 16.95 5.47 10.00
C ARG A 87 16.17 4.24 10.47
N LEU A 88 15.31 3.70 9.62
CA LEU A 88 14.67 2.40 9.89
C LEU A 88 15.69 1.28 9.77
N ARG A 89 15.67 0.34 10.73
CA ARG A 89 16.60 -0.79 10.80
C ARG A 89 15.88 -2.02 11.32
N GLN A 90 16.15 -3.18 10.73
CA GLN A 90 15.74 -4.46 11.34
C GLN A 90 16.78 -4.88 12.39
N ASN A 91 16.33 -5.20 13.60
CA ASN A 91 17.17 -5.73 14.67
C ASN A 91 17.65 -7.15 14.31
N ALA A 92 18.96 -7.40 14.42
CA ALA A 92 19.55 -8.68 14.05
C ALA A 92 19.16 -9.83 14.99
N GLU A 93 18.88 -9.53 16.27
CA GLU A 93 18.54 -10.50 17.32
C GLU A 93 17.03 -10.72 17.39
N THR A 94 16.26 -9.66 17.64
CA THR A 94 14.80 -9.73 17.84
C THR A 94 14.00 -9.84 16.53
N LYS A 95 14.66 -9.64 15.38
CA LYS A 95 14.05 -9.50 14.03
C LYS A 95 13.03 -8.36 13.88
N ARG A 96 12.79 -7.58 14.94
CA ARG A 96 11.82 -6.48 14.95
C ARG A 96 12.34 -5.29 14.13
N LEU A 97 11.41 -4.52 13.56
CA LEU A 97 11.71 -3.23 12.94
C LEU A 97 11.82 -2.15 14.03
N GLU A 98 12.86 -1.32 13.95
CA GLU A 98 13.20 -0.27 14.91
C GLU A 98 13.61 1.02 14.16
N ILE A 99 13.63 2.15 14.85
CA ILE A 99 14.33 3.35 14.37
C ILE A 99 15.67 3.48 15.10
N ASP A 100 16.76 3.42 14.34
CA ASP A 100 18.12 3.68 14.80
C ASP A 100 18.33 5.21 14.85
N CYS A 101 18.33 5.82 16.04
CA CYS A 101 18.43 7.28 16.24
C CYS A 101 19.88 7.80 16.08
N ASN A 102 20.54 7.35 15.01
CA ASN A 102 21.95 7.57 14.67
C ASN A 102 22.31 9.01 14.22
N ALA A 103 21.38 9.96 14.34
CA ALA A 103 21.54 11.38 14.02
C ALA A 103 22.06 11.69 12.59
N LYS A 104 21.86 10.80 11.61
CA LYS A 104 22.15 11.02 10.18
C LYS A 104 21.35 12.15 9.51
N GLY A 105 20.40 12.75 10.22
CA GLY A 105 19.68 13.95 9.79
C GLY A 105 18.51 13.70 8.83
N ALA A 106 17.73 14.76 8.62
CA ALA A 106 16.60 14.83 7.71
C ALA A 106 17.01 15.55 6.40
N ALA A 107 16.38 15.21 5.27
CA ALA A 107 16.71 15.86 3.99
C ALA A 107 15.98 17.21 3.84
N PHE A 108 16.66 18.19 3.24
CA PHE A 108 16.10 19.51 2.95
C PHE A 108 16.42 19.92 1.51
N VAL A 109 15.43 20.42 0.79
CA VAL A 109 15.53 20.77 -0.64
C VAL A 109 14.96 22.16 -0.90
N VAL A 110 15.69 22.97 -1.66
CA VAL A 110 15.21 24.26 -2.18
C VAL A 110 15.08 24.17 -3.69
N ALA A 111 13.91 24.52 -4.20
CA ALA A 111 13.53 24.43 -5.60
C ALA A 111 12.70 25.63 -6.05
N SER A 112 12.51 25.77 -7.37
CA SER A 112 11.52 26.71 -7.93
C SER A 112 10.81 26.15 -9.16
N SER A 113 9.69 26.76 -9.50
CA SER A 113 8.92 26.53 -10.72
C SER A 113 8.61 27.87 -11.39
N LYS A 114 8.71 27.92 -12.72
CA LYS A 114 8.29 29.08 -13.54
C LYS A 114 6.77 29.21 -13.67
N HIS A 115 6.01 28.32 -13.04
CA HIS A 115 4.56 28.41 -12.98
C HIS A 115 4.12 29.33 -11.83
N LYS A 116 2.89 29.81 -11.91
CA LYS A 116 2.20 30.48 -10.79
C LYS A 116 1.31 29.48 -10.05
N LEU A 117 1.06 29.70 -8.75
CA LEU A 117 0.12 28.86 -7.98
C LEU A 117 -1.29 28.80 -8.59
N SER A 118 -1.71 29.85 -9.29
CA SER A 118 -3.00 29.90 -10.03
C SER A 118 -3.03 29.01 -11.28
N GLU A 119 -1.87 28.64 -11.83
CA GLU A 119 -1.75 27.80 -13.03
C GLU A 119 -1.76 26.30 -12.68
N LEU A 120 -1.73 25.96 -11.38
CA LEU A 120 -1.84 24.57 -10.90
C LEU A 120 -3.30 24.05 -10.93
N GLY A 121 -4.29 24.96 -11.00
CA GLY A 121 -5.72 24.65 -10.97
C GLY A 121 -6.36 24.84 -9.58
N ASP A 122 -7.47 24.14 -9.33
CA ASP A 122 -8.02 23.97 -7.99
C ASP A 122 -7.06 23.08 -7.18
N LEU A 123 -6.47 23.63 -6.12
CA LEU A 123 -5.47 22.91 -5.32
C LEU A 123 -6.08 21.71 -4.57
N ALA A 124 -7.39 21.69 -4.32
CA ALA A 124 -8.09 20.53 -3.78
C ALA A 124 -8.38 19.43 -4.80
N TYR A 125 -8.07 19.65 -6.08
CA TYR A 125 -8.16 18.60 -7.09
C TYR A 125 -6.83 17.84 -7.19
N PRO A 126 -6.83 16.50 -7.09
CA PRO A 126 -5.60 15.71 -7.22
C PRO A 126 -4.88 15.95 -8.54
N ASN A 127 -3.64 16.43 -8.45
CA ASN A 127 -2.76 16.58 -9.60
C ASN A 127 -1.53 15.66 -9.43
N PRO A 128 -1.36 14.61 -10.26
CA PRO A 128 -0.18 13.74 -10.21
C PRO A 128 1.16 14.49 -10.32
N ALA A 129 1.19 15.67 -10.96
CA ALA A 129 2.38 16.48 -11.07
C ALA A 129 2.86 17.06 -9.73
N PHE A 130 2.02 17.07 -8.69
CA PHE A 130 2.39 17.44 -7.31
C PHE A 130 3.45 16.50 -6.71
N ALA A 131 3.64 15.28 -7.25
CA ALA A 131 4.76 14.41 -6.87
C ALA A 131 6.16 15.01 -7.17
N LYS A 132 6.24 16.11 -7.92
CA LYS A 132 7.48 16.90 -8.15
C LYS A 132 7.74 17.97 -7.08
N LEU A 133 6.77 18.22 -6.18
CA LEU A 133 6.85 19.23 -5.11
C LEU A 133 7.29 18.65 -3.76
N VAL A 134 7.49 17.34 -3.68
CA VAL A 134 8.01 16.60 -2.52
C VAL A 134 9.33 15.92 -2.90
N HIS A 135 10.25 15.80 -1.95
CA HIS A 135 11.52 15.11 -2.18
C HIS A 135 11.39 13.62 -1.84
N LYS A 136 11.86 12.76 -2.75
CA LYS A 136 12.06 11.32 -2.50
C LYS A 136 13.54 11.01 -2.71
N SER A 137 14.22 10.52 -1.68
CA SER A 137 15.57 9.96 -1.84
C SER A 137 15.49 8.69 -2.69
N LYS A 138 16.58 8.41 -3.42
CA LYS A 138 16.78 7.17 -4.18
C LYS A 138 17.87 6.28 -3.56
N ASP A 139 18.40 6.70 -2.41
CA ASP A 139 19.52 6.08 -1.74
C ASP A 139 19.03 4.91 -0.87
N LYS A 140 19.93 3.98 -0.54
CA LYS A 140 19.60 2.88 0.39
C LYS A 140 19.50 3.35 1.85
N ASP A 141 19.85 4.60 2.13
CA ASP A 141 19.94 5.19 3.47
C ASP A 141 18.81 6.20 3.72
N LEU A 142 17.56 5.76 3.46
CA LEU A 142 16.36 6.60 3.39
C LEU A 142 16.10 7.41 4.68
N PRO A 143 16.08 8.75 4.62
CA PRO A 143 15.76 9.59 5.78
C PRO A 143 14.27 9.51 6.12
N LEU A 144 13.94 9.48 7.41
CA LEU A 144 12.56 9.34 7.89
C LEU A 144 11.73 10.65 7.82
N CYS A 145 12.40 11.75 7.46
CA CYS A 145 11.80 13.04 7.15
C CYS A 145 12.59 13.72 6.03
N ALA A 146 11.87 14.25 5.04
CA ALA A 146 12.40 15.15 4.01
C ALA A 146 11.46 16.34 3.83
N VAL A 147 12.04 17.54 3.62
CA VAL A 147 11.28 18.79 3.42
C VAL A 147 11.75 19.48 2.14
N GLN A 148 10.82 19.82 1.25
CA GLN A 148 11.09 20.54 0.01
C GLN A 148 10.34 21.88 -0.02
N LEU A 149 11.07 22.98 -0.13
CA LEU A 149 10.51 24.30 -0.43
C LEU A 149 10.59 24.58 -1.93
N THR A 150 9.45 24.78 -2.58
CA THR A 150 9.37 25.13 -4.02
C THR A 150 8.69 26.47 -4.21
N SER A 151 9.40 27.49 -4.71
CA SER A 151 8.80 28.79 -5.08
C SER A 151 8.09 28.75 -6.45
N PHE A 152 7.17 29.70 -6.65
CA PHE A 152 6.43 29.93 -7.88
C PHE A 152 6.57 31.39 -8.32
N ASP A 153 6.46 31.68 -9.62
CA ASP A 153 6.66 33.02 -10.21
C ASP A 153 5.68 34.09 -9.68
N CYS A 154 4.59 33.69 -9.01
CA CYS A 154 3.69 34.60 -8.31
C CYS A 154 4.17 35.02 -6.91
N GLY A 155 5.38 34.63 -6.49
CA GLY A 155 5.95 34.89 -5.16
C GLY A 155 5.40 34.02 -4.03
N GLY A 156 4.47 33.10 -4.32
CA GLY A 156 4.02 32.06 -3.41
C GLY A 156 4.93 30.83 -3.45
N PHE A 157 4.71 29.87 -2.56
CA PHE A 157 5.52 28.65 -2.49
C PHE A 157 4.71 27.44 -2.00
N ALA A 158 5.24 26.25 -2.24
CA ALA A 158 4.79 25.01 -1.61
C ALA A 158 5.88 24.50 -0.66
N MET A 159 5.46 23.98 0.49
CA MET A 159 6.28 23.21 1.42
C MET A 159 5.79 21.78 1.38
N GLY A 160 6.58 20.90 0.76
CA GLY A 160 6.34 19.46 0.69
C GLY A 160 7.06 18.74 1.82
N PHE A 161 6.38 17.83 2.50
CA PHE A 161 6.99 16.87 3.42
C PHE A 161 6.86 15.46 2.86
N THR A 162 7.91 14.66 3.02
CA THR A 162 7.88 13.20 2.92
C THR A 162 8.29 12.66 4.28
N THR A 163 7.43 11.89 4.93
CA THR A 163 7.71 11.30 6.25
C THR A 163 7.34 9.83 6.28
N SER A 164 8.16 9.01 6.93
CA SER A 164 7.82 7.60 7.14
C SER A 164 6.60 7.49 8.07
N HIS A 165 5.56 6.79 7.66
CA HIS A 165 4.33 6.64 8.45
C HIS A 165 4.57 5.82 9.72
N ALA A 166 5.62 4.99 9.80
CA ALA A 166 6.06 4.37 11.07
C ALA A 166 6.52 5.39 12.14
N ALA A 167 6.89 6.61 11.71
CA ALA A 167 7.27 7.70 12.61
C ALA A 167 6.04 8.43 13.20
N PHE A 168 4.95 8.58 12.42
CA PHE A 168 3.80 9.44 12.73
C PHE A 168 2.47 8.89 12.19
N ASP A 169 1.40 9.05 12.98
CA ASP A 169 0.04 9.20 12.45
C ASP A 169 -0.30 10.67 12.14
N GLY A 170 -1.46 10.93 11.53
CA GLY A 170 -1.85 12.29 11.13
C GLY A 170 -1.97 13.30 12.28
N LEU A 171 -2.31 12.85 13.50
CA LEU A 171 -2.43 13.71 14.68
C LEU A 171 -1.05 14.06 15.24
N SER A 172 -0.18 13.07 15.43
CA SER A 172 1.19 13.32 15.88
C SER A 172 2.03 14.10 14.86
N PHE A 173 1.74 13.97 13.56
CA PHE A 173 2.30 14.84 12.52
C PHE A 173 1.79 16.28 12.63
N LYS A 174 0.50 16.51 12.96
CA LYS A 174 -0.02 17.87 13.25
C LYS A 174 0.74 18.51 14.42
N THR A 175 0.93 17.79 15.52
CA THR A 175 1.70 18.28 16.68
C THR A 175 3.14 18.62 16.32
N PHE A 176 3.79 17.80 15.47
CA PHE A 176 5.11 18.12 14.92
C PHE A 176 5.12 19.42 14.11
N LEU A 177 4.12 19.64 13.24
CA LEU A 177 4.01 20.88 12.46
C LEU A 177 3.79 22.12 13.34
N ASP A 178 2.99 22.02 14.41
CA ASP A 178 2.80 23.13 15.37
C ASP A 178 4.11 23.47 16.10
N ASN A 179 4.83 22.45 16.57
CA ASN A 179 6.12 22.62 17.23
C ASN A 179 7.18 23.22 16.28
N LEU A 180 7.24 22.75 15.04
CA LEU A 180 8.12 23.28 14.00
C LEU A 180 7.79 24.74 13.65
N ALA A 181 6.49 25.08 13.53
CA ALA A 181 6.04 26.43 13.25
C ALA A 181 6.34 27.39 14.42
N ALA A 182 6.16 26.94 15.67
CA ALA A 182 6.51 27.71 16.86
C ALA A 182 8.02 27.99 16.95
N LEU A 183 8.87 26.98 16.73
CA LEU A 183 10.32 27.16 16.71
C LEU A 183 10.76 28.10 15.56
N ALA A 184 10.15 27.99 14.37
CA ALA A 184 10.38 28.94 13.28
C ALA A 184 9.96 30.38 13.63
N ALA A 185 9.00 30.54 14.55
CA ALA A 185 8.57 31.83 15.11
C ALA A 185 9.38 32.29 16.34
N ASN A 186 10.46 31.58 16.69
CA ASN A 186 11.28 31.79 17.89
C ASN A 186 10.47 31.68 19.20
N LYS A 187 9.44 30.82 19.23
CA LYS A 187 8.60 30.51 20.39
C LYS A 187 8.92 29.12 20.96
N PRO A 188 8.64 28.85 22.24
CA PRO A 188 8.68 27.49 22.77
C PRO A 188 7.69 26.58 22.03
N MET A 189 8.01 25.28 21.96
CA MET A 189 7.11 24.24 21.45
C MET A 189 5.80 24.19 22.28
N PRO A 190 4.61 24.26 21.66
CA PRO A 190 3.34 24.14 22.38
C PRO A 190 3.15 22.82 23.14
N VAL A 191 3.69 21.71 22.61
CA VAL A 191 3.53 20.37 23.21
C VAL A 191 4.87 19.63 23.22
N MET A 192 5.31 19.13 24.38
CA MET A 192 6.53 18.33 24.46
C MET A 192 6.28 16.90 23.90
N PRO A 193 7.09 16.41 22.95
CA PRO A 193 6.89 15.10 22.36
C PRO A 193 7.25 13.95 23.33
N CYS A 194 6.28 13.09 23.60
CA CYS A 194 6.49 11.78 24.23
C CYS A 194 6.61 10.71 23.15
N HIS A 195 7.82 10.18 22.97
CA HIS A 195 8.10 9.13 21.97
C HIS A 195 8.19 7.73 22.58
N ASP A 196 7.69 7.50 23.80
CA ASP A 196 7.72 6.18 24.43
C ASP A 196 6.70 5.23 23.77
N ARG A 197 7.19 4.45 22.79
CA ARG A 197 6.39 3.45 22.08
C ARG A 197 6.09 2.20 22.91
N HIS A 198 6.71 2.01 24.08
CA HIS A 198 6.37 0.86 24.96
C HIS A 198 4.98 1.00 25.60
N LEU A 199 4.41 2.21 25.63
CA LEU A 199 3.00 2.44 25.95
C LEU A 199 2.03 1.67 25.02
N LEU A 200 2.50 1.27 23.82
CA LEU A 200 1.81 0.46 22.82
C LEU A 200 2.57 -0.84 22.49
N ALA A 201 3.37 -1.36 23.42
CA ALA A 201 3.90 -2.71 23.33
C ALA A 201 2.81 -3.75 23.62
N ALA A 202 2.96 -4.95 23.06
CA ALA A 202 2.12 -6.10 23.42
C ALA A 202 2.35 -6.51 24.89
N ARG A 203 1.32 -7.12 25.48
CA ARG A 203 1.37 -7.72 26.81
C ARG A 203 2.30 -8.93 26.79
N SER A 204 2.85 -9.29 27.96
CA SER A 204 3.69 -10.48 28.13
C SER A 204 3.06 -11.42 29.17
N PRO A 205 2.59 -12.62 28.77
CA PRO A 205 2.39 -13.07 27.39
C PRO A 205 1.31 -12.25 26.65
N PRO A 206 1.29 -12.24 25.30
CA PRO A 206 0.22 -11.60 24.53
C PRO A 206 -1.13 -12.28 24.80
N ARG A 207 -2.21 -11.49 24.87
CA ARG A 207 -3.57 -11.94 25.19
C ARG A 207 -4.56 -11.45 24.14
N VAL A 208 -4.76 -12.24 23.09
CA VAL A 208 -5.82 -12.00 22.10
C VAL A 208 -7.16 -12.40 22.70
N THR A 209 -8.06 -11.44 22.90
CA THR A 209 -9.39 -11.60 23.51
C THR A 209 -10.55 -11.43 22.53
N PHE A 210 -10.28 -11.00 21.29
CA PHE A 210 -11.27 -10.91 20.20
C PHE A 210 -10.75 -11.55 18.89
N ALA A 211 -11.67 -11.95 18.01
CA ALA A 211 -11.33 -12.63 16.76
C ALA A 211 -10.74 -11.73 15.65
N HIS A 212 -10.87 -10.40 15.78
CA HIS A 212 -10.34 -9.39 14.85
C HIS A 212 -10.50 -9.72 13.35
N PRO A 213 -11.75 -9.94 12.84
CA PRO A 213 -11.98 -10.28 11.43
C PRO A 213 -11.52 -9.20 10.43
N GLU A 214 -11.27 -7.97 10.91
CA GLU A 214 -10.66 -6.89 10.17
C GLU A 214 -9.18 -7.11 9.83
N LEU A 215 -8.51 -8.11 10.42
CA LEU A 215 -7.12 -8.49 10.13
C LEU A 215 -7.03 -9.91 9.56
N ALA A 216 -6.27 -10.10 8.47
CA ALA A 216 -6.07 -11.38 7.81
C ALA A 216 -4.77 -12.09 8.25
N GLU A 217 -4.81 -13.43 8.33
CA GLU A 217 -3.68 -14.27 8.74
C GLU A 217 -2.94 -14.93 7.55
N LEU A 218 -1.61 -14.92 7.66
CA LEU A 218 -0.67 -15.74 6.87
C LEU A 218 -0.44 -17.08 7.57
N ASP A 219 -0.24 -18.16 6.82
CA ASP A 219 -0.33 -19.54 7.33
C ASP A 219 0.62 -20.48 6.56
N TYR A 220 1.40 -21.29 7.29
CA TYR A 220 2.59 -22.01 6.80
C TYR A 220 2.80 -23.34 7.57
N SER A 221 3.11 -24.43 6.86
CA SER A 221 3.35 -25.78 7.41
C SER A 221 4.40 -26.53 6.58
N LEU A 222 5.35 -27.24 7.20
CA LEU A 222 6.59 -27.71 6.53
C LEU A 222 6.91 -29.19 6.83
N ILE A 223 7.41 -29.95 5.84
CA ILE A 223 7.86 -31.36 5.96
C ILE A 223 9.28 -31.51 5.35
N ALA A 224 10.05 -32.51 5.76
CA ALA A 224 11.39 -32.77 5.24
C ALA A 224 11.83 -34.24 5.35
N SER A 225 12.60 -34.73 4.37
CA SER A 225 13.06 -36.13 4.24
C SER A 225 14.50 -36.23 3.73
N THR A 226 15.24 -37.26 4.17
CA THR A 226 16.64 -37.51 3.79
C THR A 226 16.95 -39.01 3.75
N GLY A 227 17.60 -39.51 2.69
CA GLY A 227 17.88 -40.94 2.53
C GLY A 227 18.79 -41.30 1.35
N THR A 228 19.02 -42.59 1.10
CA THR A 228 19.75 -43.08 -0.09
C THR A 228 18.90 -43.06 -1.36
N GLU A 229 17.61 -43.32 -1.20
CA GLU A 229 16.55 -42.87 -2.11
C GLU A 229 15.56 -42.09 -1.24
N SER A 230 15.33 -40.81 -1.55
CA SER A 230 14.39 -39.96 -0.82
C SER A 230 13.26 -39.53 -1.75
N ASN A 231 12.13 -40.21 -1.67
CA ASN A 231 10.91 -39.76 -2.34
C ASN A 231 9.97 -39.22 -1.27
N VAL A 232 9.41 -38.03 -1.50
CA VAL A 232 8.35 -37.44 -0.68
C VAL A 232 7.08 -37.30 -1.52
N PHE A 233 5.94 -37.28 -0.84
CA PHE A 233 4.60 -37.42 -1.42
C PHE A 233 3.56 -36.83 -0.45
N ASP A 234 3.25 -35.54 -0.53
CA ASP A 234 2.15 -34.93 0.24
C ASP A 234 0.91 -34.62 -0.63
N ALA A 235 -0.26 -34.55 0.02
CA ALA A 235 -1.56 -34.41 -0.62
C ALA A 235 -2.54 -33.55 0.20
N SER A 236 -2.14 -32.31 0.51
CA SER A 236 -2.95 -31.38 1.31
C SER A 236 -4.30 -31.01 0.65
N ARG A 237 -5.37 -30.93 1.46
CA ARG A 237 -6.73 -30.54 1.03
C ARG A 237 -7.44 -29.71 2.11
N GLY A 238 -7.92 -28.52 1.77
CA GLY A 238 -8.55 -27.62 2.73
C GLY A 238 -8.93 -26.27 2.13
N PRO A 239 -9.44 -25.30 2.93
CA PRO A 239 -9.70 -23.93 2.47
C PRO A 239 -8.42 -23.21 2.00
N LYS A 240 -7.36 -23.34 2.80
CA LYS A 240 -5.96 -23.25 2.40
C LYS A 240 -5.42 -24.68 2.38
N SER A 241 -4.57 -25.02 1.41
CA SER A 241 -3.86 -26.29 1.34
C SER A 241 -2.43 -26.00 0.86
N ASN A 242 -1.51 -25.86 1.81
CA ASN A 242 -0.11 -25.59 1.50
C ASN A 242 0.72 -26.84 1.73
N VAL A 243 1.65 -27.09 0.82
CA VAL A 243 2.69 -28.12 0.89
C VAL A 243 4.06 -27.42 0.81
N PHE A 244 5.08 -27.99 1.43
CA PHE A 244 6.44 -27.45 1.47
C PHE A 244 7.41 -28.59 1.80
N ASP A 245 7.88 -29.31 0.79
CA ASP A 245 8.63 -30.55 0.96
C ASP A 245 10.12 -30.43 0.59
N VAL A 246 10.99 -31.08 1.37
CA VAL A 246 12.44 -31.01 1.18
C VAL A 246 13.04 -32.41 1.08
N SER A 247 13.63 -32.74 -0.07
CA SER A 247 14.13 -34.08 -0.42
C SER A 247 15.63 -34.07 -0.72
N LYS A 248 16.41 -34.93 -0.06
CA LYS A 248 17.87 -35.00 -0.21
C LYS A 248 18.38 -36.45 -0.19
N GLY A 249 18.93 -36.90 -1.31
CA GLY A 249 19.48 -38.24 -1.50
C GLY A 249 20.05 -38.44 -2.91
N PRO A 250 20.92 -39.44 -3.17
CA PRO A 250 21.44 -39.78 -4.50
C PRO A 250 20.36 -39.85 -5.59
N LYS A 251 19.18 -40.40 -5.24
CA LYS A 251 17.93 -40.08 -5.93
C LYS A 251 17.03 -39.31 -4.99
N SER A 252 16.57 -38.14 -5.41
CA SER A 252 15.61 -37.33 -4.66
C SER A 252 14.42 -36.95 -5.55
N ASN A 253 13.21 -37.30 -5.13
CA ASN A 253 11.99 -36.88 -5.83
C ASN A 253 10.96 -36.32 -4.83
N VAL A 254 10.07 -35.48 -5.34
CA VAL A 254 8.87 -34.94 -4.66
C VAL A 254 7.69 -35.02 -5.65
N PHE A 255 6.45 -35.16 -5.17
CA PHE A 255 5.32 -35.66 -5.98
C PHE A 255 3.95 -35.15 -5.44
N ASP A 256 3.74 -33.83 -5.42
CA ASP A 256 2.81 -33.27 -4.43
C ASP A 256 1.49 -32.73 -5.02
N VAL A 257 0.40 -32.86 -4.23
CA VAL A 257 -0.97 -32.86 -4.78
C VAL A 257 -1.93 -31.99 -3.94
N SER A 258 -1.74 -30.67 -3.99
CA SER A 258 -2.57 -29.70 -3.26
C SER A 258 -3.94 -29.41 -3.92
N LYS A 259 -5.02 -29.45 -3.13
CA LYS A 259 -6.42 -29.25 -3.62
C LYS A 259 -7.29 -28.46 -2.64
N GLY A 260 -7.39 -27.14 -2.85
CA GLY A 260 -8.12 -26.21 -2.00
C GLY A 260 -8.27 -24.80 -2.61
N PRO A 261 -9.23 -23.95 -2.18
CA PRO A 261 -9.39 -22.58 -2.66
C PRO A 261 -8.09 -21.75 -2.70
N GLU A 262 -7.15 -21.94 -1.78
CA GLU A 262 -5.78 -21.42 -1.89
C GLU A 262 -4.79 -22.59 -1.73
N SER A 263 -4.22 -23.10 -2.83
CA SER A 263 -3.39 -24.31 -2.92
C SER A 263 -1.92 -24.00 -3.22
N ASN A 264 -0.99 -24.03 -2.27
CA ASN A 264 0.42 -23.76 -2.59
C ASN A 264 1.32 -25.00 -2.44
N VAL A 265 2.43 -25.04 -3.16
CA VAL A 265 3.54 -26.00 -2.99
C VAL A 265 4.89 -25.24 -3.10
N PHE A 266 5.99 -25.78 -2.55
CA PHE A 266 7.23 -25.03 -2.31
C PHE A 266 8.42 -25.98 -2.10
N ASP A 267 8.82 -26.71 -3.14
CA ASP A 267 9.59 -27.94 -2.92
C ASP A 267 11.08 -27.81 -3.26
N ALA A 268 11.92 -28.58 -2.55
CA ALA A 268 13.37 -28.49 -2.69
C ALA A 268 14.03 -29.88 -2.77
N SER A 269 14.31 -30.33 -3.99
CA SER A 269 14.93 -31.62 -4.30
C SER A 269 16.41 -31.48 -4.63
N LYS A 270 17.26 -32.35 -4.08
CA LYS A 270 18.70 -32.34 -4.35
C LYS A 270 19.35 -33.73 -4.31
N GLY A 271 19.85 -34.17 -5.46
CA GLY A 271 20.44 -35.51 -5.64
C GLY A 271 21.44 -35.61 -6.79
N THR A 272 21.64 -36.83 -7.31
CA THR A 272 22.26 -37.07 -8.63
C THR A 272 21.16 -37.16 -9.69
N GLU A 273 20.08 -37.87 -9.37
CA GLU A 273 18.79 -37.76 -10.05
C GLU A 273 17.86 -36.95 -9.13
N SER A 274 17.32 -35.83 -9.62
CA SER A 274 16.54 -34.87 -8.83
C SER A 274 15.31 -34.44 -9.63
N ASN A 275 14.10 -34.79 -9.17
CA ASN A 275 12.86 -34.37 -9.84
C ASN A 275 11.81 -33.85 -8.86
N ILE A 276 10.87 -33.04 -9.35
CA ILE A 276 9.68 -32.54 -8.64
C ILE A 276 8.49 -32.63 -9.63
N PHE A 277 7.28 -32.98 -9.15
CA PHE A 277 6.17 -33.47 -9.98
C PHE A 277 4.80 -33.13 -9.40
N ASP A 278 4.29 -31.95 -9.73
CA ASP A 278 3.31 -31.26 -8.89
C ASP A 278 1.95 -30.96 -9.55
N ALA A 279 0.88 -31.04 -8.76
CA ALA A 279 -0.49 -31.09 -9.29
C ALA A 279 -1.52 -30.28 -8.47
N CYS A 280 -1.51 -28.95 -8.60
CA CYS A 280 -2.43 -28.04 -7.93
C CYS A 280 -3.82 -27.93 -8.59
N LYS A 281 -4.87 -27.89 -7.76
CA LYS A 281 -6.24 -27.58 -8.22
C LYS A 281 -7.00 -26.71 -7.20
N GLY A 282 -6.87 -25.39 -7.34
CA GLY A 282 -7.42 -24.40 -6.40
C GLY A 282 -7.95 -23.11 -7.02
N THR A 283 -8.61 -22.25 -6.24
CA THR A 283 -9.04 -20.91 -6.73
C THR A 283 -7.83 -19.98 -6.89
N LYS A 284 -6.79 -20.16 -6.08
CA LYS A 284 -5.42 -19.64 -6.28
C LYS A 284 -4.44 -20.79 -6.07
N SER A 285 -3.31 -20.81 -6.76
CA SER A 285 -2.23 -21.76 -6.46
C SER A 285 -0.83 -21.30 -6.84
N ASN A 286 0.08 -21.17 -5.86
CA ASN A 286 1.48 -20.80 -6.10
C ASN A 286 2.39 -22.02 -5.93
N VAL A 287 3.31 -22.24 -6.86
CA VAL A 287 4.37 -23.25 -6.78
C VAL A 287 5.75 -22.57 -6.92
N PHE A 288 6.79 -23.16 -6.35
CA PHE A 288 8.10 -22.53 -6.10
C PHE A 288 9.20 -23.58 -5.95
N ASP A 289 9.49 -24.32 -7.01
CA ASP A 289 10.19 -25.59 -6.88
C ASP A 289 11.67 -25.50 -7.29
N ALA A 290 12.55 -26.10 -6.49
CA ALA A 290 13.99 -25.99 -6.61
C ALA A 290 14.65 -27.37 -6.72
N SER A 291 14.89 -27.83 -7.95
CA SER A 291 15.51 -29.13 -8.23
C SER A 291 16.99 -28.97 -8.61
N LYS A 292 17.86 -29.83 -8.07
CA LYS A 292 19.30 -29.76 -8.32
C LYS A 292 20.00 -31.11 -8.31
N GLY A 293 20.48 -31.54 -9.47
CA GLY A 293 21.26 -32.78 -9.60
C GLY A 293 22.17 -32.83 -10.82
N THR A 294 22.50 -34.04 -11.27
CA THR A 294 23.11 -34.26 -12.60
C THR A 294 22.02 -34.32 -13.66
N LYS A 295 20.93 -35.04 -13.38
CA LYS A 295 19.65 -34.92 -14.07
C LYS A 295 18.69 -34.17 -13.15
N SER A 296 18.14 -33.06 -13.63
CA SER A 296 17.28 -32.15 -12.88
C SER A 296 16.04 -31.83 -13.68
N ASN A 297 14.85 -32.23 -13.22
CA ASN A 297 13.60 -31.83 -13.88
C ASN A 297 12.59 -31.30 -12.88
N VAL A 298 11.74 -30.38 -13.32
CA VAL A 298 10.55 -29.93 -12.60
C VAL A 298 9.38 -29.98 -13.57
N PHE A 299 8.22 -30.42 -13.09
CA PHE A 299 7.01 -30.58 -13.88
C PHE A 299 5.80 -30.17 -13.03
N TYR A 300 5.10 -29.10 -13.39
CA TYR A 300 3.90 -28.70 -12.67
C TYR A 300 2.65 -28.54 -13.57
N ILE A 301 1.50 -28.92 -13.02
CA ILE A 301 0.20 -28.84 -13.70
C ILE A 301 -0.83 -28.15 -12.79
N SER A 302 -1.30 -26.98 -13.23
CA SER A 302 -2.30 -26.18 -12.51
C SER A 302 -3.67 -26.16 -13.19
N LYS A 303 -4.73 -26.15 -12.38
CA LYS A 303 -6.10 -25.88 -12.87
C LYS A 303 -6.93 -25.12 -11.85
N GLY A 304 -7.07 -23.81 -12.05
CA GLY A 304 -7.63 -22.91 -11.04
C GLY A 304 -8.29 -21.63 -11.51
N THR A 305 -8.34 -20.62 -10.64
CA THR A 305 -8.76 -19.24 -10.95
C THR A 305 -7.60 -18.24 -10.80
N GLY A 306 -6.47 -18.68 -10.27
CA GLY A 306 -5.23 -17.94 -10.12
C GLY A 306 -4.11 -18.95 -9.98
N SER A 307 -2.99 -18.75 -10.65
CA SER A 307 -1.77 -19.53 -10.44
C SER A 307 -0.52 -18.64 -10.55
N ASN A 308 0.52 -19.01 -9.82
CA ASN A 308 1.91 -18.55 -10.01
C ASN A 308 2.84 -19.78 -9.91
N VAL A 309 3.98 -19.77 -10.58
CA VAL A 309 4.98 -20.85 -10.59
C VAL A 309 6.36 -20.20 -10.74
N PHE A 310 7.43 -20.80 -10.20
CA PHE A 310 8.71 -20.13 -9.99
C PHE A 310 9.88 -21.12 -9.86
N ASP A 311 10.16 -21.87 -10.91
CA ASP A 311 10.87 -23.14 -10.75
C ASP A 311 12.35 -23.08 -11.20
N ASP A 312 13.30 -23.36 -10.30
CA ASP A 312 14.74 -23.40 -10.57
C ASP A 312 15.23 -24.85 -10.72
N SER A 313 15.50 -25.25 -11.97
CA SER A 313 16.08 -26.55 -12.29
C SER A 313 17.55 -26.40 -12.71
N LYS A 314 18.46 -27.09 -12.00
CA LYS A 314 19.90 -26.99 -12.24
C LYS A 314 20.61 -28.34 -12.29
N GLY A 315 21.21 -28.66 -13.44
CA GLY A 315 21.99 -29.88 -13.61
C GLY A 315 22.92 -29.90 -14.83
N THR A 316 23.23 -31.11 -15.29
CA THR A 316 23.90 -31.36 -16.58
C THR A 316 22.85 -31.41 -17.69
N GLU A 317 21.79 -32.16 -17.43
CA GLU A 317 20.50 -32.06 -18.10
C GLU A 317 19.56 -31.31 -17.14
N SER A 318 19.02 -30.16 -17.54
CA SER A 318 17.99 -29.46 -16.78
C SER A 318 16.79 -29.09 -17.64
N ASN A 319 15.59 -29.50 -17.22
CA ASN A 319 14.35 -29.07 -17.87
C ASN A 319 13.33 -28.58 -16.84
N VAL A 320 12.44 -27.71 -17.30
CA VAL A 320 11.21 -27.30 -16.62
C VAL A 320 10.07 -27.39 -17.64
N PHE A 321 8.86 -27.72 -17.20
CA PHE A 321 7.73 -28.05 -18.07
C PHE A 321 6.39 -27.69 -17.42
N ASP A 322 5.84 -26.52 -17.77
CA ASP A 322 4.77 -25.94 -16.96
C ASP A 322 3.40 -25.82 -17.64
N ALA A 323 2.36 -26.37 -17.02
CA ALA A 323 1.01 -26.48 -17.59
C ALA A 323 -0.05 -25.78 -16.73
N SER A 324 -0.01 -24.45 -16.70
CA SER A 324 -0.79 -23.61 -15.79
C SER A 324 -2.09 -23.06 -16.41
N LYS A 325 -3.24 -23.18 -15.74
CA LYS A 325 -4.56 -22.80 -16.31
C LYS A 325 -5.54 -22.23 -15.29
N GLY A 326 -5.63 -20.90 -15.22
CA GLY A 326 -6.64 -20.19 -14.41
C GLY A 326 -6.84 -18.73 -14.79
N THR A 327 -7.87 -18.07 -14.26
CA THR A 327 -8.21 -16.66 -14.58
C THR A 327 -7.04 -15.69 -14.33
N LYS A 328 -6.11 -16.01 -13.41
CA LYS A 328 -4.73 -15.52 -13.45
C LYS A 328 -3.78 -16.72 -13.55
N SER A 329 -2.62 -16.59 -14.19
CA SER A 329 -1.72 -17.72 -14.44
C SER A 329 -0.30 -17.22 -14.77
N ASN A 330 0.58 -17.08 -13.78
CA ASN A 330 1.96 -16.69 -14.00
C ASN A 330 2.89 -17.91 -13.90
N VAL A 331 4.00 -17.90 -14.62
CA VAL A 331 5.13 -18.84 -14.53
C VAL A 331 6.44 -18.03 -14.66
N PHE A 332 7.58 -18.52 -14.15
CA PHE A 332 8.81 -17.73 -13.95
C PHE A 332 10.07 -18.63 -13.86
N ASP A 333 10.37 -19.37 -14.92
CA ASP A 333 11.13 -20.62 -14.77
C ASP A 333 12.58 -20.53 -15.27
N VAL A 334 13.51 -21.20 -14.57
CA VAL A 334 14.95 -20.92 -14.68
C VAL A 334 15.79 -22.19 -14.79
N SER A 335 15.94 -22.68 -16.02
CA SER A 335 16.76 -23.85 -16.36
C SER A 335 18.26 -23.52 -16.53
N LYS A 336 19.15 -24.29 -15.90
CA LYS A 336 20.61 -24.05 -15.87
C LYS A 336 21.44 -25.33 -16.00
N GLY A 337 21.91 -25.63 -17.21
CA GLY A 337 22.76 -26.78 -17.53
C GLY A 337 23.30 -26.70 -18.96
N PRO A 338 24.36 -27.44 -19.34
CA PRO A 338 24.83 -27.56 -20.73
C PRO A 338 23.70 -27.84 -21.73
N GLU A 339 22.79 -28.74 -21.37
CA GLU A 339 21.47 -28.92 -21.99
C GLU A 339 20.43 -28.30 -21.05
N SER A 340 19.79 -27.20 -21.47
CA SER A 340 18.78 -26.51 -20.66
C SER A 340 17.54 -26.12 -21.46
N ASN A 341 16.36 -26.53 -21.03
CA ASN A 341 15.10 -26.15 -21.68
C ASN A 341 14.02 -25.73 -20.68
N VAL A 342 13.07 -24.93 -21.16
CA VAL A 342 11.81 -24.52 -20.51
C VAL A 342 10.69 -24.58 -21.57
N PHE A 343 9.44 -24.90 -21.21
CA PHE A 343 8.41 -25.39 -22.13
C PHE A 343 6.98 -25.15 -21.60
N ASP A 344 6.45 -23.95 -21.78
CA ASP A 344 5.45 -23.42 -20.84
C ASP A 344 4.11 -23.06 -21.49
N ALA A 345 3.02 -23.43 -20.81
CA ALA A 345 1.67 -23.48 -21.37
C ALA A 345 0.62 -22.78 -20.49
N SER A 346 0.84 -21.49 -20.24
CA SER A 346 0.01 -20.66 -19.35
C SER A 346 -1.29 -20.15 -20.00
N LYS A 347 -2.48 -20.41 -19.42
CA LYS A 347 -3.78 -20.09 -20.05
C LYS A 347 -4.78 -19.42 -19.11
N GLY A 348 -4.91 -18.10 -19.21
CA GLY A 348 -5.67 -17.29 -18.26
C GLY A 348 -6.18 -15.93 -18.72
N THR A 349 -7.10 -15.32 -17.98
CA THR A 349 -7.56 -13.94 -18.21
C THR A 349 -6.44 -12.93 -17.90
N GLU A 350 -5.51 -13.27 -17.03
CA GLU A 350 -4.16 -12.72 -17.00
C GLU A 350 -3.21 -13.92 -17.05
N SER A 351 -2.26 -14.00 -17.97
CA SER A 351 -1.33 -15.13 -18.04
C SER A 351 0.08 -14.69 -18.38
N ASN A 352 1.01 -14.75 -17.44
CA ASN A 352 2.39 -14.35 -17.69
C ASN A 352 3.32 -15.56 -17.70
N VAL A 353 4.43 -15.47 -18.42
CA VAL A 353 5.59 -16.36 -18.33
C VAL A 353 6.87 -15.50 -18.34
N PHE A 354 8.02 -15.97 -17.85
CA PHE A 354 9.15 -15.11 -17.47
C PHE A 354 10.49 -15.87 -17.44
N ASP A 355 10.88 -16.49 -18.55
CA ASP A 355 11.74 -17.66 -18.44
C ASP A 355 13.21 -17.40 -18.75
N THR A 356 14.08 -18.30 -18.30
CA THR A 356 15.52 -18.07 -18.36
C THR A 356 16.29 -19.38 -18.49
N SER A 357 16.54 -19.79 -19.73
CA SER A 357 17.35 -20.94 -20.09
C SER A 357 18.82 -20.56 -20.36
N LYS A 358 19.77 -21.25 -19.72
CA LYS A 358 21.22 -20.92 -19.75
C LYS A 358 22.09 -22.17 -19.88
N GLY A 359 22.57 -22.42 -21.09
CA GLY A 359 23.33 -23.62 -21.45
C GLY A 359 24.29 -23.44 -22.63
N THR A 360 24.68 -24.55 -23.24
CA THR A 360 25.31 -24.58 -24.58
C THR A 360 24.22 -24.69 -25.63
N GLU A 361 23.27 -25.59 -25.41
CA GLU A 361 21.96 -25.63 -26.07
C GLU A 361 20.93 -25.10 -25.06
N SER A 362 20.24 -24.00 -25.43
CA SER A 362 19.24 -23.38 -24.55
C SER A 362 17.98 -23.01 -25.31
N ASN A 363 16.85 -23.63 -24.98
CA ASN A 363 15.56 -23.29 -25.60
C ASN A 363 14.52 -22.85 -24.55
N VAL A 364 13.59 -22.01 -25.00
CA VAL A 364 12.39 -21.56 -24.30
C VAL A 364 11.24 -21.56 -25.32
N PHE A 365 10.05 -21.98 -24.94
CA PHE A 365 8.97 -22.36 -25.87
C PHE A 365 7.58 -22.17 -25.26
N ASP A 366 6.95 -21.05 -25.58
CA ASP A 366 6.00 -20.41 -24.67
C ASP A 366 4.61 -20.19 -25.28
N ALA A 367 3.57 -20.59 -24.55
CA ALA A 367 2.20 -20.65 -25.05
C ALA A 367 1.17 -19.92 -24.17
N SER A 368 1.45 -18.65 -23.88
CA SER A 368 0.58 -17.80 -23.06
C SER A 368 -0.75 -17.41 -23.74
N LYS A 369 -1.91 -17.61 -23.07
CA LYS A 369 -3.22 -17.32 -23.68
C LYS A 369 -4.31 -16.76 -22.76
N GLY A 370 -4.45 -15.44 -22.79
CA GLY A 370 -5.73 -14.75 -22.63
C GLY A 370 -5.60 -13.28 -22.23
N THR A 371 -6.65 -12.70 -21.62
CA THR A 371 -6.99 -11.26 -21.71
C THR A 371 -5.84 -10.26 -21.39
N LYS A 372 -4.89 -10.58 -20.51
CA LYS A 372 -3.59 -9.89 -20.34
C LYS A 372 -2.45 -10.91 -20.32
N SER A 373 -1.74 -11.16 -21.43
CA SER A 373 -0.81 -12.29 -21.53
C SER A 373 0.68 -11.92 -21.75
N ASN A 374 1.50 -11.84 -20.71
CA ASN A 374 2.94 -11.55 -20.87
C ASN A 374 3.79 -12.82 -21.12
N VAL A 375 5.01 -12.64 -21.65
CA VAL A 375 6.12 -13.60 -21.80
C VAL A 375 7.44 -12.79 -21.70
N PHE A 376 8.58 -13.31 -21.20
CA PHE A 376 9.69 -12.42 -20.76
C PHE A 376 11.06 -13.13 -20.80
N ASP A 377 11.45 -13.64 -21.96
CA ASP A 377 12.31 -14.82 -22.00
C ASP A 377 13.78 -14.55 -22.35
N ALA A 378 14.70 -15.14 -21.57
CA ALA A 378 16.13 -14.88 -21.63
C ALA A 378 16.95 -16.15 -21.91
N SER A 379 16.87 -16.66 -23.15
CA SER A 379 17.69 -17.78 -23.62
C SER A 379 19.13 -17.36 -23.96
N LYS A 380 20.12 -18.04 -23.36
CA LYS A 380 21.55 -17.74 -23.61
C LYS A 380 22.38 -19.03 -23.73
N GLY A 381 22.73 -19.36 -24.96
CA GLY A 381 23.60 -20.48 -25.34
C GLY A 381 24.32 -20.22 -26.66
N THR A 382 25.00 -21.24 -27.20
CA THR A 382 25.59 -21.21 -28.54
C THR A 382 24.50 -21.36 -29.60
N GLU A 383 23.58 -22.28 -29.36
CA GLU A 383 22.30 -22.36 -30.06
C GLU A 383 21.21 -21.97 -29.06
N SER A 384 20.49 -20.87 -29.34
CA SER A 384 19.55 -20.26 -28.41
C SER A 384 18.26 -19.86 -29.11
N ASN A 385 17.19 -20.65 -28.91
CA ASN A 385 15.86 -20.32 -29.42
C ASN A 385 14.97 -19.78 -28.30
N VAL A 386 14.03 -18.91 -28.69
CA VAL A 386 12.91 -18.38 -27.92
C VAL A 386 11.72 -18.35 -28.90
N PHE A 387 10.53 -18.76 -28.49
CA PHE A 387 9.36 -18.83 -29.38
C PHE A 387 8.05 -18.63 -28.60
N ASP A 388 7.41 -17.49 -28.84
CA ASP A 388 6.38 -16.98 -27.94
C ASP A 388 5.03 -16.88 -28.67
N ALA A 389 4.02 -17.57 -28.14
CA ALA A 389 2.69 -17.67 -28.74
C ALA A 389 1.61 -16.92 -27.94
N SER A 390 1.94 -15.72 -27.41
CA SER A 390 1.01 -14.89 -26.63
C SER A 390 -0.25 -14.48 -27.39
N LYS A 391 -1.45 -14.71 -26.82
CA LYS A 391 -2.75 -14.33 -27.43
C LYS A 391 -3.74 -13.76 -26.42
N GLY A 392 -3.73 -12.43 -26.28
CA GLY A 392 -4.56 -11.66 -25.35
C GLY A 392 -5.21 -10.40 -25.92
N THR A 393 -5.89 -9.63 -25.05
CA THR A 393 -6.36 -8.26 -25.39
C THR A 393 -5.36 -7.18 -24.95
N LYS A 394 -4.33 -7.61 -24.22
CA LYS A 394 -3.10 -6.94 -23.79
C LYS A 394 -2.06 -8.06 -23.67
N PHE A 395 -0.79 -7.81 -23.94
CA PHE A 395 0.31 -8.73 -23.67
C PHE A 395 1.58 -7.93 -23.33
N ASN A 396 2.69 -8.58 -22.99
CA ASN A 396 4.05 -7.99 -22.99
C ASN A 396 5.05 -9.16 -23.13
N VAL A 397 5.62 -9.36 -24.32
CA VAL A 397 6.60 -10.36 -24.81
C VAL A 397 8.00 -9.69 -24.87
N PHE A 398 8.95 -10.05 -24.01
CA PHE A 398 10.22 -9.30 -23.83
C PHE A 398 11.48 -10.18 -23.95
N ASP A 399 11.75 -10.63 -25.17
CA ASP A 399 12.72 -11.68 -25.45
C ASP A 399 14.17 -11.16 -25.57
N VAL A 400 15.13 -11.94 -25.06
CA VAL A 400 16.57 -11.70 -25.16
C VAL A 400 17.31 -12.99 -25.50
N SER A 401 17.25 -13.40 -26.77
CA SER A 401 18.14 -14.43 -27.34
C SER A 401 19.51 -13.86 -27.73
N LYS A 402 20.59 -14.63 -27.54
CA LYS A 402 21.98 -14.21 -27.84
C LYS A 402 22.86 -15.32 -28.43
N GLY A 403 22.49 -15.76 -29.63
CA GLY A 403 23.28 -16.64 -30.50
C GLY A 403 23.50 -16.04 -31.89
N THR A 404 24.01 -16.81 -32.85
CA THR A 404 24.31 -16.33 -34.22
C THR A 404 23.09 -16.24 -35.17
N GLY A 405 21.86 -16.28 -34.64
CA GLY A 405 20.61 -15.97 -35.35
C GLY A 405 19.41 -15.86 -34.39
N SER A 406 18.72 -14.70 -34.36
CA SER A 406 17.75 -14.32 -33.31
C SER A 406 16.68 -13.32 -33.80
N ASN A 407 15.40 -13.42 -33.37
CA ASN A 407 14.25 -12.56 -33.74
C ASN A 407 13.24 -12.37 -32.55
N VAL A 408 12.47 -11.23 -32.44
CA VAL A 408 11.66 -10.76 -31.25
C VAL A 408 10.52 -9.72 -31.58
N PHE A 409 9.32 -9.63 -30.90
CA PHE A 409 8.17 -8.65 -31.17
C PHE A 409 7.05 -8.39 -30.04
N ASP A 410 6.48 -7.15 -29.73
CA ASP A 410 5.50 -6.87 -28.56
C ASP A 410 4.59 -5.53 -28.35
N ASP A 411 3.53 -5.48 -27.44
CA ASP A 411 2.75 -4.36 -26.68
C ASP A 411 1.58 -4.84 -25.67
N SER A 412 1.02 -4.30 -24.52
CA SER A 412 1.22 -3.30 -23.38
C SER A 412 0.29 -3.48 -22.06
N LYS A 413 -0.38 -2.44 -21.41
CA LYS A 413 -0.90 -2.40 -19.96
C LYS A 413 -2.34 -1.83 -19.59
N GLU A 414 -2.78 -1.74 -18.30
CA GLU A 414 -4.14 -1.29 -17.80
C GLU A 414 -4.22 0.08 -17.03
N LYS A 415 -5.42 0.73 -16.98
CA LYS A 415 -5.70 2.14 -16.58
C LYS A 415 -6.81 2.31 -15.49
N LEU A 416 -6.69 3.34 -14.64
CA LEU A 416 -7.73 3.87 -13.73
C LEU A 416 -8.13 5.32 -14.09
N ASP A 417 -9.31 5.77 -13.63
CA ASP A 417 -9.76 7.17 -13.64
C ASP A 417 -10.08 7.64 -12.20
N PHE A 418 -10.24 8.95 -11.96
CA PHE A 418 -10.54 9.52 -10.63
C PHE A 418 -11.49 10.73 -10.69
N ARG A 419 -12.24 10.98 -9.61
CA ARG A 419 -13.10 12.15 -9.41
C ARG A 419 -13.05 12.64 -7.96
N VAL A 420 -13.42 13.90 -7.76
CA VAL A 420 -13.67 14.49 -6.44
C VAL A 420 -15.16 14.76 -6.30
N PHE A 421 -15.81 14.10 -5.36
CA PHE A 421 -17.20 14.37 -4.99
C PHE A 421 -17.21 15.44 -3.89
N LYS A 422 -18.23 16.30 -3.86
CA LYS A 422 -18.39 17.34 -2.84
C LYS A 422 -19.72 17.12 -2.14
N LEU A 423 -19.73 17.14 -0.81
CA LEU A 423 -20.92 17.20 0.04
C LEU A 423 -20.96 18.58 0.68
N THR A 424 -22.06 19.30 0.54
CA THR A 424 -22.27 20.59 1.22
C THR A 424 -22.66 20.37 2.70
N PRO A 425 -22.70 21.42 3.55
CA PRO A 425 -23.25 21.30 4.90
C PRO A 425 -24.69 20.75 4.91
N GLU A 426 -25.52 21.13 3.92
CA GLU A 426 -26.90 20.66 3.76
C GLU A 426 -26.96 19.17 3.39
N ASP A 427 -26.07 18.69 2.51
CA ASP A 427 -25.93 17.26 2.22
C ASP A 427 -25.57 16.46 3.47
N ILE A 428 -24.64 16.98 4.28
CA ILE A 428 -24.19 16.33 5.53
C ILE A 428 -25.31 16.33 6.58
N VAL A 429 -26.11 17.39 6.66
CA VAL A 429 -27.32 17.43 7.50
C VAL A 429 -28.35 16.43 6.99
N SER A 430 -28.64 16.38 5.69
CA SER A 430 -29.57 15.42 5.09
C SER A 430 -29.18 13.97 5.38
N LEU A 431 -27.90 13.62 5.21
CA LEU A 431 -27.36 12.31 5.59
C LEU A 431 -27.49 12.03 7.09
N LYS A 432 -27.33 13.02 7.96
CA LYS A 432 -27.55 12.85 9.41
C LYS A 432 -29.02 12.69 9.79
N GLU A 433 -29.94 13.38 9.13
CA GLU A 433 -31.38 13.19 9.36
C GLU A 433 -31.84 11.80 8.88
N LYS A 434 -31.39 11.35 7.70
CA LYS A 434 -31.58 9.97 7.22
C LYS A 434 -30.96 8.89 8.13
N ALA A 435 -29.98 9.26 8.95
CA ALA A 435 -29.35 8.37 9.93
C ALA A 435 -30.12 8.27 11.26
N LYS A 436 -31.22 9.02 11.44
CA LYS A 436 -32.12 8.85 12.59
C LYS A 436 -33.10 7.72 12.27
N GLY A 437 -32.91 6.57 12.90
CA GLY A 437 -33.87 5.47 12.88
C GLY A 437 -35.01 5.71 13.89
N SER A 438 -35.58 4.61 14.39
CA SER A 438 -36.53 4.63 15.50
C SER A 438 -35.92 5.06 16.86
N THR A 439 -34.59 5.09 16.96
CA THR A 439 -33.84 5.60 18.11
C THR A 439 -33.35 7.03 17.86
N ASN A 440 -33.53 7.91 18.85
CA ASN A 440 -33.13 9.32 18.79
C ASN A 440 -31.63 9.50 19.09
N ASP A 441 -30.80 8.84 18.29
CA ASP A 441 -29.40 8.52 18.61
C ASP A 441 -28.38 9.50 18.00
N ASN A 442 -27.24 9.69 18.67
CA ASN A 442 -26.24 10.73 18.38
C ASN A 442 -25.30 10.34 17.22
N ASN A 443 -25.86 10.09 16.04
CA ASN A 443 -25.09 9.72 14.86
C ASN A 443 -24.23 10.88 14.33
N THR A 444 -22.93 10.62 14.15
CA THR A 444 -21.98 11.62 13.64
C THR A 444 -22.05 11.73 12.12
N GLY A 445 -21.71 12.91 11.58
CA GLY A 445 -21.60 13.10 10.13
C GLY A 445 -20.57 12.16 9.48
N PHE A 446 -19.49 11.79 10.20
CA PHE A 446 -18.52 10.81 9.69
C PHE A 446 -19.13 9.41 9.56
N ASN A 447 -19.97 8.98 10.51
CA ASN A 447 -20.65 7.68 10.45
C ASN A 447 -21.57 7.63 9.22
N ALA A 448 -22.38 8.66 9.03
CA ALA A 448 -23.32 8.77 7.91
C ALA A 448 -22.59 8.79 6.55
N ILE A 449 -21.56 9.62 6.41
CA ILE A 449 -20.75 9.71 5.19
C ILE A 449 -20.05 8.38 4.89
N THR A 450 -19.47 7.72 5.90
CA THR A 450 -18.79 6.43 5.74
C THR A 450 -19.75 5.33 5.29
N ALA A 451 -20.95 5.25 5.87
CA ALA A 451 -21.99 4.32 5.44
C ALA A 451 -22.47 4.60 4.00
N HIS A 452 -22.64 5.88 3.64
CA HIS A 452 -23.04 6.29 2.29
C HIS A 452 -21.97 5.93 1.24
N ILE A 453 -20.70 6.23 1.51
CA ILE A 453 -19.57 5.81 0.68
C ILE A 453 -19.53 4.29 0.52
N TRP A 454 -19.64 3.56 1.63
CA TRP A 454 -19.60 2.09 1.64
C TRP A 454 -20.71 1.50 0.78
N ARG A 455 -21.96 1.95 0.94
CA ARG A 455 -23.11 1.54 0.12
C ARG A 455 -22.83 1.74 -1.38
N CYS A 456 -22.38 2.92 -1.76
CA CYS A 456 -22.07 3.25 -3.16
C CYS A 456 -20.87 2.43 -3.69
N LYS A 457 -19.83 2.24 -2.88
CA LYS A 457 -18.59 1.54 -3.24
C LYS A 457 -18.80 0.04 -3.41
N ALA A 458 -19.51 -0.59 -2.49
CA ALA A 458 -19.87 -2.01 -2.56
C ALA A 458 -20.70 -2.30 -3.83
N LEU A 459 -21.74 -1.50 -4.08
CA LEU A 459 -22.65 -1.68 -5.21
C LEU A 459 -22.04 -1.20 -6.55
N SER A 460 -20.93 -0.45 -6.57
CA SER A 460 -20.25 0.00 -7.80
C SER A 460 -19.58 -1.13 -8.62
N ALA A 461 -19.40 -2.31 -8.02
CA ALA A 461 -18.82 -3.50 -8.65
C ALA A 461 -19.89 -4.57 -8.94
N PRO A 462 -19.57 -5.62 -9.71
CA PRO A 462 -20.28 -6.90 -9.61
C PRO A 462 -20.07 -7.50 -8.22
N TYR A 463 -21.12 -8.08 -7.64
CA TYR A 463 -21.14 -8.71 -6.33
C TYR A 463 -22.03 -9.96 -6.33
N ASP A 464 -21.85 -10.82 -5.33
CA ASP A 464 -22.79 -11.90 -5.00
C ASP A 464 -23.81 -11.37 -3.97
N PRO A 465 -25.12 -11.38 -4.23
CA PRO A 465 -26.15 -10.98 -3.26
C PRO A 465 -26.09 -11.74 -1.92
N MET A 466 -25.62 -12.99 -1.91
CA MET A 466 -25.44 -13.79 -0.69
C MET A 466 -24.15 -13.46 0.08
N GLY A 467 -23.21 -12.77 -0.57
CA GLY A 467 -21.97 -12.32 0.03
C GLY A 467 -22.14 -11.12 0.96
N SER A 468 -21.03 -10.74 1.61
CA SER A 468 -20.92 -9.54 2.43
C SER A 468 -19.84 -8.61 1.91
N SER A 469 -19.99 -7.32 2.16
CA SER A 469 -18.92 -6.34 2.02
C SER A 469 -18.50 -5.80 3.39
N THR A 470 -17.24 -5.37 3.52
CA THR A 470 -16.69 -4.75 4.73
C THR A 470 -16.06 -3.39 4.42
N VAL A 471 -16.50 -2.35 5.13
CA VAL A 471 -15.81 -1.04 5.20
C VAL A 471 -14.86 -1.03 6.40
N LEU A 472 -13.70 -0.43 6.19
CA LEU A 472 -12.68 -0.15 7.19
C LEU A 472 -12.56 1.37 7.40
N PHE A 473 -12.23 1.80 8.61
CA PHE A 473 -11.94 3.21 8.91
C PHE A 473 -11.00 3.35 10.13
N PRO A 474 -10.15 4.40 10.17
CA PRO A 474 -9.23 4.64 11.28
C PRO A 474 -9.95 5.18 12.53
N VAL A 475 -9.52 4.71 13.70
CA VAL A 475 -9.97 5.18 15.02
C VAL A 475 -8.73 5.47 15.88
N ASP A 476 -8.60 6.72 16.34
CA ASP A 476 -7.59 7.12 17.33
C ASP A 476 -7.89 6.47 18.69
N ILE A 477 -6.90 5.81 19.28
CA ILE A 477 -7.03 5.07 20.55
C ILE A 477 -6.48 5.84 21.76
N ARG A 478 -5.85 7.02 21.57
CA ARG A 478 -5.21 7.81 22.65
C ARG A 478 -6.07 7.96 23.90
N SER A 479 -7.34 8.32 23.72
CA SER A 479 -8.33 8.53 24.80
C SER A 479 -9.17 7.29 25.14
N LYS A 480 -9.01 6.18 24.41
CA LYS A 480 -9.73 4.91 24.61
C LYS A 480 -8.96 3.90 25.46
N LEU A 481 -7.64 4.08 25.61
CA LEU A 481 -6.80 3.28 26.51
C LEU A 481 -6.95 3.71 27.98
N ASN A 482 -6.65 2.79 28.89
CA ASN A 482 -6.61 3.00 30.33
C ASN A 482 -5.22 2.57 30.90
N PRO A 483 -4.39 3.50 31.40
CA PRO A 483 -4.56 4.94 31.31
C PRO A 483 -4.51 5.45 29.85
N PRO A 484 -5.09 6.63 29.56
CA PRO A 484 -4.95 7.28 28.27
C PRO A 484 -3.49 7.57 27.91
N LEU A 485 -3.18 7.64 26.61
CA LEU A 485 -1.86 8.09 26.16
C LEU A 485 -1.65 9.57 26.50
N PRO A 486 -0.40 10.01 26.79
CA PRO A 486 -0.08 11.43 26.96
C PRO A 486 -0.50 12.27 25.75
N GLU A 487 -0.92 13.51 25.99
CA GLU A 487 -1.28 14.48 24.93
C GLU A 487 -0.17 14.63 23.87
N GLY A 488 1.09 14.65 24.32
CA GLY A 488 2.27 14.70 23.48
C GLY A 488 2.67 13.37 22.82
N PHE A 489 1.85 12.31 22.84
CA PHE A 489 2.23 11.00 22.28
C PHE A 489 2.49 11.08 20.76
N VAL A 490 3.75 10.83 20.38
CA VAL A 490 4.25 10.87 19.01
C VAL A 490 4.51 9.47 18.49
N GLY A 491 3.67 9.03 17.55
CA GLY A 491 3.68 7.71 16.93
C GLY A 491 2.30 7.35 16.40
N ASN A 492 2.12 6.12 15.92
CA ASN A 492 0.82 5.65 15.51
C ASN A 492 0.03 5.15 16.72
N ALA A 493 -1.02 5.87 17.08
CA ALA A 493 -2.05 5.41 18.01
C ALA A 493 -3.41 5.38 17.33
N VAL A 494 -3.45 4.83 16.12
CA VAL A 494 -4.66 4.67 15.30
C VAL A 494 -4.80 3.21 14.92
N LEU A 495 -5.96 2.61 15.25
CA LEU A 495 -6.31 1.25 14.84
C LEU A 495 -7.43 1.27 13.81
N THR A 496 -7.56 0.18 13.06
CA THR A 496 -8.65 0.01 12.09
C THR A 496 -9.89 -0.53 12.78
N ALA A 497 -11.01 0.18 12.67
CA ALA A 497 -12.34 -0.32 12.97
C ALA A 497 -13.06 -0.73 11.66
N PHE A 498 -14.15 -1.48 11.79
CA PHE A 498 -14.85 -2.04 10.63
C PHE A 498 -16.38 -2.08 10.79
N ALA A 499 -17.09 -2.15 9.68
CA ALA A 499 -18.49 -2.55 9.60
C ALA A 499 -18.70 -3.52 8.42
N THR A 500 -19.56 -4.52 8.60
CA THR A 500 -19.80 -5.60 7.63
C THR A 500 -21.30 -5.84 7.50
N ALA A 501 -21.79 -5.91 6.25
CA ALA A 501 -23.19 -6.10 5.91
C ALA A 501 -23.32 -7.00 4.67
N LYS A 502 -24.49 -7.62 4.49
CA LYS A 502 -24.76 -8.38 3.25
C LYS A 502 -24.98 -7.45 2.06
N TYR A 503 -24.71 -7.92 0.84
CA TYR A 503 -24.99 -7.11 -0.34
C TYR A 503 -26.47 -6.77 -0.51
N GLU A 504 -27.39 -7.67 -0.12
CA GLU A 504 -28.82 -7.39 -0.07
C GLU A 504 -29.20 -6.28 0.94
N GLU A 505 -28.52 -6.23 2.09
CA GLU A 505 -28.72 -5.20 3.13
C GLU A 505 -28.15 -3.85 2.67
N LEU A 506 -27.01 -3.86 1.96
CA LEU A 506 -26.45 -2.66 1.33
C LEU A 506 -27.30 -2.17 0.15
N GLU A 507 -27.97 -3.06 -0.59
CA GLU A 507 -28.87 -2.68 -1.68
C GLU A 507 -30.21 -2.14 -1.14
N LYS A 508 -30.90 -2.91 -0.30
CA LYS A 508 -32.32 -2.70 0.06
C LYS A 508 -32.56 -2.23 1.50
N GLY A 509 -31.56 -2.34 2.38
CA GLY A 509 -31.71 -2.01 3.80
C GLY A 509 -31.84 -0.51 4.09
N GLU A 510 -32.37 -0.19 5.26
CA GLU A 510 -32.46 1.19 5.74
C GLU A 510 -31.06 1.81 5.90
N PHE A 511 -30.95 3.11 5.62
CA PHE A 511 -29.69 3.83 5.78
C PHE A 511 -29.28 3.95 7.26
N SER A 512 -30.25 4.19 8.15
CA SER A 512 -30.14 4.13 9.62
C SER A 512 -29.28 2.95 10.09
N ARG A 513 -29.62 1.72 9.68
CA ARG A 513 -28.93 0.48 10.10
C ARG A 513 -27.48 0.41 9.61
N LEU A 514 -27.20 0.90 8.39
CA LEU A 514 -25.82 0.97 7.88
C LEU A 514 -24.96 1.99 8.67
N VAL A 515 -25.56 3.09 9.12
CA VAL A 515 -24.88 4.08 9.99
C VAL A 515 -24.68 3.52 11.40
N GLU A 516 -25.66 2.78 11.93
CA GLU A 516 -25.57 2.08 13.21
C GLU A 516 -24.43 1.05 13.20
N MET A 517 -24.30 0.21 12.17
CA MET A 517 -23.16 -0.72 12.02
C MET A 517 -21.79 -0.02 12.02
N VAL A 518 -21.68 1.17 11.40
CA VAL A 518 -20.47 2.00 11.42
C VAL A 518 -20.22 2.60 12.81
N LYS A 519 -21.28 3.03 13.50
CA LYS A 519 -21.22 3.49 14.90
C LYS A 519 -20.73 2.37 15.83
N GLU A 520 -21.38 1.21 15.79
CA GLU A 520 -20.98 -0.02 16.50
C GLU A 520 -19.49 -0.32 16.24
N GLY A 521 -19.02 -0.18 14.99
CA GLY A 521 -17.61 -0.37 14.62
C GLY A 521 -16.64 0.54 15.37
N ALA A 522 -16.97 1.83 15.51
CA ALA A 522 -16.15 2.79 16.26
C ALA A 522 -16.22 2.60 17.79
N GLU A 523 -17.34 2.06 18.28
CA GLU A 523 -17.61 1.84 19.70
C GLU A 523 -17.03 0.52 20.24
N ARG A 524 -16.91 -0.54 19.41
CA ARG A 524 -16.18 -1.78 19.76
C ARG A 524 -14.72 -1.53 20.12
N MET A 525 -14.10 -0.48 19.57
CA MET A 525 -12.72 -0.09 19.87
C MET A 525 -12.61 0.52 21.28
N ASN A 526 -12.38 -0.30 22.30
CA ASN A 526 -12.10 0.08 23.69
C ASN A 526 -10.67 -0.36 24.11
N ASP A 527 -10.27 -0.11 25.37
CA ASP A 527 -8.93 -0.46 25.87
C ASP A 527 -8.55 -1.93 25.61
N GLU A 528 -9.40 -2.89 26.01
CA GLU A 528 -9.11 -4.32 25.85
C GLU A 528 -9.13 -4.75 24.37
N TYR A 529 -10.03 -4.19 23.55
CA TYR A 529 -10.03 -4.44 22.10
C TYR A 529 -8.75 -3.93 21.44
N ALA A 530 -8.32 -2.71 21.78
CA ALA A 530 -7.08 -2.13 21.26
C ALA A 530 -5.85 -2.93 21.70
N ARG A 531 -5.78 -3.35 22.97
CA ARG A 531 -4.71 -4.23 23.47
C ARG A 531 -4.72 -5.60 22.80
N SER A 532 -5.88 -6.19 22.56
CA SER A 532 -6.03 -7.45 21.83
C SER A 532 -5.55 -7.35 20.37
N VAL A 533 -5.77 -6.22 19.68
CA VAL A 533 -5.17 -5.96 18.35
C VAL A 533 -3.63 -5.91 18.44
N ILE A 534 -3.11 -5.15 19.40
CA ILE A 534 -1.65 -4.98 19.59
C ILE A 534 -1.00 -6.34 19.91
N ASP A 535 -1.63 -7.14 20.76
CA ASP A 535 -1.19 -8.49 21.13
C ASP A 535 -1.23 -9.46 19.93
N ARG A 536 -2.29 -9.43 19.10
CA ARG A 536 -2.36 -10.26 17.89
C ARG A 536 -1.24 -9.89 16.91
N GLY A 537 -0.92 -8.61 16.79
CA GLY A 537 0.20 -8.10 15.97
C GLY A 537 1.62 -8.46 16.46
N GLU A 538 1.74 -9.07 17.65
CA GLU A 538 2.99 -9.68 18.14
C GLU A 538 3.07 -11.17 17.78
N LEU A 539 1.92 -11.85 17.70
CA LEU A 539 1.83 -13.28 17.38
C LEU A 539 1.83 -13.56 15.87
N CYS A 540 1.24 -12.66 15.07
CA CYS A 540 1.21 -12.76 13.60
C CYS A 540 1.17 -11.38 12.94
N ASP A 541 1.90 -11.21 11.84
CA ASP A 541 1.83 -9.99 11.02
C ASP A 541 0.52 -10.00 10.18
N GLY A 542 -0.53 -9.39 10.75
CA GLY A 542 -1.85 -9.28 10.13
C GLY A 542 -2.07 -7.95 9.39
N PHE A 543 -2.67 -8.01 8.20
CA PHE A 543 -3.00 -6.83 7.39
C PHE A 543 -4.51 -6.52 7.39
N PRO A 544 -4.91 -5.22 7.36
CA PRO A 544 -6.32 -4.83 7.29
C PRO A 544 -7.04 -5.37 6.04
N ARG A 545 -8.21 -6.00 6.22
CA ARG A 545 -8.98 -6.69 5.17
C ARG A 545 -10.41 -6.12 5.04
N GLY A 546 -10.69 -5.49 3.90
CA GLY A 546 -12.02 -4.99 3.53
C GLY A 546 -12.06 -4.46 2.08
N ASP A 547 -13.24 -4.13 1.58
CA ASP A 547 -13.45 -3.68 0.18
C ASP A 547 -13.15 -2.19 -0.02
N VAL A 548 -13.17 -1.44 1.08
CA VAL A 548 -12.90 -0.01 1.12
C VAL A 548 -12.39 0.44 2.49
N LEU A 549 -11.31 1.20 2.50
CA LEU A 549 -10.84 2.00 3.63
C LEU A 549 -11.28 3.45 3.42
N VAL A 550 -12.10 3.96 4.32
CA VAL A 550 -12.48 5.39 4.37
C VAL A 550 -11.61 6.07 5.41
N SER A 551 -10.77 7.03 5.00
CA SER A 551 -9.87 7.76 5.90
C SER A 551 -10.12 9.27 5.82
N SER A 552 -10.24 9.94 6.97
CA SER A 552 -10.59 11.35 7.05
C SER A 552 -9.44 12.23 7.54
N TRP A 553 -9.10 13.23 6.76
CA TRP A 553 -8.12 14.26 7.10
C TRP A 553 -8.79 15.57 7.58
N GLN A 554 -10.13 15.66 7.51
CA GLN A 554 -10.93 16.85 7.86
C GLN A 554 -10.61 17.43 9.25
N ARG A 555 -10.23 16.59 10.22
CA ARG A 555 -9.95 16.99 11.61
C ARG A 555 -8.47 17.12 11.96
N LEU A 556 -7.56 16.85 11.02
CA LEU A 556 -6.11 16.97 11.27
C LEU A 556 -5.66 18.44 11.32
N GLY A 557 -6.37 19.35 10.64
CA GLY A 557 -6.19 20.78 10.80
C GLY A 557 -4.85 21.32 10.32
N PHE A 558 -4.18 20.69 9.36
CA PHE A 558 -2.89 21.13 8.82
C PHE A 558 -2.92 22.59 8.31
N GLU A 559 -4.07 23.02 7.79
CA GLU A 559 -4.36 24.39 7.35
C GLU A 559 -4.43 25.42 8.49
N LYS A 560 -4.53 24.97 9.75
CA LYS A 560 -4.62 25.83 10.94
C LYS A 560 -3.27 26.18 11.57
N VAL A 561 -2.19 25.51 11.16
CA VAL A 561 -0.82 25.72 11.66
C VAL A 561 -0.34 27.13 11.29
N GLU A 562 0.07 27.92 12.30
CA GLU A 562 0.47 29.32 12.13
C GLU A 562 2.00 29.47 12.07
N TYR A 563 2.54 29.55 10.86
CA TYR A 563 3.96 29.78 10.61
C TYR A 563 4.30 31.28 10.64
N PRO A 564 5.58 31.69 10.74
CA PRO A 564 5.98 33.11 10.70
C PRO A 564 5.50 33.86 9.46
N TRP A 565 5.37 33.16 8.34
CA TRP A 565 4.89 33.67 7.05
C TRP A 565 3.37 33.56 6.86
N GLY A 566 2.63 33.10 7.87
CA GLY A 566 1.18 32.89 7.88
C GLY A 566 0.78 31.43 7.67
N LYS A 567 -0.51 31.13 7.85
CA LYS A 567 -1.11 29.81 7.61
C LYS A 567 -1.00 29.31 6.16
N PRO A 568 -1.00 27.99 5.92
CA PRO A 568 -1.21 27.43 4.59
C PRO A 568 -2.54 27.90 3.98
N LYS A 569 -2.52 28.27 2.70
CA LYS A 569 -3.72 28.50 1.89
C LYS A 569 -4.46 27.19 1.60
N TYR A 570 -3.73 26.08 1.51
CA TYR A 570 -4.29 24.73 1.36
C TYR A 570 -3.29 23.64 1.76
N CYS A 571 -3.80 22.49 2.22
CA CYS A 571 -3.04 21.31 2.60
C CYS A 571 -3.64 20.03 1.98
N CYS A 572 -2.82 19.17 1.38
CA CYS A 572 -3.26 17.89 0.79
C CYS A 572 -2.14 16.84 0.74
N PRO A 573 -2.48 15.54 0.54
CA PRO A 573 -1.50 14.52 0.18
C PRO A 573 -1.05 14.64 -1.27
N VAL A 574 0.12 14.10 -1.59
CA VAL A 574 0.41 13.65 -2.97
C VAL A 574 -0.39 12.37 -3.23
N VAL A 575 -1.23 12.38 -4.25
CA VAL A 575 -2.22 11.31 -4.47
C VAL A 575 -1.63 10.17 -5.30
N HIS A 576 -1.29 9.07 -4.62
CA HIS A 576 -1.07 7.76 -5.21
C HIS A 576 -2.40 7.02 -5.32
N GLN A 577 -2.93 6.84 -6.54
CA GLN A 577 -4.26 6.26 -6.75
C GLN A 577 -4.32 4.79 -6.33
N ARG A 578 -5.20 4.47 -5.37
CA ARG A 578 -5.59 3.10 -4.98
C ARG A 578 -7.11 2.99 -5.04
N LYS A 579 -7.64 1.88 -5.56
CA LYS A 579 -9.10 1.65 -5.76
C LYS A 579 -9.81 1.14 -4.50
N GLU A 580 -9.03 0.88 -3.46
CA GLU A 580 -9.41 0.39 -2.14
C GLU A 580 -9.53 1.52 -1.12
N ILE A 581 -8.96 2.70 -1.37
CA ILE A 581 -8.93 3.81 -0.40
C ILE A 581 -9.77 4.98 -0.92
N ILE A 582 -10.63 5.52 -0.06
CA ILE A 582 -11.36 6.78 -0.28
C ILE A 582 -10.98 7.75 0.83
N LEU A 583 -10.58 8.96 0.45
CA LEU A 583 -10.07 9.97 1.38
C LEU A 583 -11.02 11.15 1.50
N LEU A 584 -11.28 11.59 2.74
CA LEU A 584 -12.13 12.75 3.06
C LEU A 584 -11.30 13.97 3.44
N PHE A 585 -11.57 15.10 2.81
CA PHE A 585 -10.83 16.36 2.94
C PHE A 585 -11.75 17.55 3.24
N PRO A 586 -11.23 18.59 3.93
CA PRO A 586 -11.94 19.86 3.99
C PRO A 586 -11.96 20.52 2.59
N PRO A 587 -13.02 21.26 2.24
CA PRO A 587 -13.14 21.92 0.95
C PRO A 587 -12.19 23.12 0.86
N PHE A 588 -11.63 23.36 -0.33
CA PHE A 588 -10.84 24.56 -0.61
C PHE A 588 -11.77 25.75 -0.89
N VAL A 589 -12.31 26.33 0.18
CA VAL A 589 -13.11 27.57 0.15
C VAL A 589 -12.46 28.62 1.05
N ALA A 590 -11.99 29.71 0.45
CA ALA A 590 -11.54 30.89 1.16
C ALA A 590 -12.76 31.63 1.75
N GLY A 591 -13.23 31.14 2.89
CA GLY A 591 -14.46 31.60 3.54
C GLY A 591 -14.93 30.72 4.72
N GLY A 592 -14.53 29.44 4.74
CA GLY A 592 -14.92 28.50 5.80
C GLY A 592 -16.27 27.83 5.53
N ASP A 593 -16.24 26.85 4.62
CA ASP A 593 -17.36 25.94 4.37
C ASP A 593 -17.12 24.64 5.16
N ASP A 594 -18.12 24.19 5.93
CA ASP A 594 -18.08 22.97 6.76
C ASP A 594 -18.38 21.68 5.95
N GLY A 595 -18.56 21.79 4.63
CA GLY A 595 -18.68 20.67 3.69
C GLY A 595 -17.46 19.71 3.68
N ILE A 596 -17.52 18.68 2.84
CA ILE A 596 -16.48 17.64 2.72
C ILE A 596 -16.24 17.29 1.25
N ASN A 597 -14.96 17.25 0.85
CA ASN A 597 -14.50 16.68 -0.41
C ASN A 597 -14.15 15.19 -0.24
N LEU A 598 -14.53 14.34 -1.20
CA LEU A 598 -14.23 12.91 -1.23
C LEU A 598 -13.43 12.57 -2.48
N ILE A 599 -12.24 11.99 -2.31
CA ILE A 599 -11.38 11.58 -3.43
C ILE A 599 -11.59 10.09 -3.71
N VAL A 600 -12.02 9.76 -4.93
CA VAL A 600 -12.34 8.40 -5.37
C VAL A 600 -11.63 8.08 -6.68
N ALA A 601 -10.83 7.00 -6.70
CA ALA A 601 -10.19 6.46 -7.89
C ALA A 601 -10.71 5.05 -8.19
N LEU A 602 -11.21 4.81 -9.41
CA LEU A 602 -11.84 3.55 -9.81
C LEU A 602 -11.62 3.30 -11.32
N PRO A 603 -11.73 2.05 -11.80
CA PRO A 603 -11.85 1.78 -13.23
C PRO A 603 -13.04 2.55 -13.82
N PRO A 604 -12.96 3.10 -15.05
CA PRO A 604 -13.91 4.10 -15.56
C PRO A 604 -15.40 3.75 -15.36
N LYS A 605 -15.80 2.54 -15.77
CA LYS A 605 -17.19 2.04 -15.64
C LYS A 605 -17.67 1.86 -14.19
N LYS A 606 -16.74 1.59 -13.26
CA LYS A 606 -17.06 1.51 -11.82
C LYS A 606 -17.17 2.89 -11.19
N LEU A 607 -16.40 3.87 -11.67
CA LEU A 607 -16.48 5.26 -11.23
C LEU A 607 -17.80 5.90 -11.63
N GLU A 608 -18.26 5.66 -12.86
CA GLU A 608 -19.58 6.04 -13.37
C GLU A 608 -20.72 5.38 -12.59
N LYS A 609 -20.65 4.07 -12.29
CA LYS A 609 -21.65 3.42 -11.44
C LYS A 609 -21.65 3.97 -10.01
N PHE A 610 -20.47 4.22 -9.42
CA PHE A 610 -20.34 4.83 -8.10
C PHE A 610 -20.97 6.22 -8.05
N GLU A 611 -20.71 7.07 -9.04
CA GLU A 611 -21.26 8.43 -9.15
C GLU A 611 -22.79 8.44 -9.20
N ASN A 612 -23.39 7.60 -10.05
CA ASN A 612 -24.83 7.47 -10.14
C ASN A 612 -25.44 7.03 -8.79
N LEU A 613 -24.86 6.01 -8.13
CA LEU A 613 -25.31 5.54 -6.82
C LEU A 613 -25.17 6.61 -5.72
N PHE A 614 -24.07 7.37 -5.74
CA PHE A 614 -23.79 8.46 -4.80
C PHE A 614 -24.90 9.50 -4.85
N HIS A 615 -25.22 10.05 -6.03
CA HIS A 615 -26.30 11.02 -6.16
C HIS A 615 -27.69 10.40 -5.90
N THR A 616 -27.95 9.15 -6.29
CA THR A 616 -29.23 8.49 -6.02
C THR A 616 -29.50 8.32 -4.51
N PHE A 617 -28.56 7.76 -3.74
CA PHE A 617 -28.77 7.58 -2.29
C PHE A 617 -28.67 8.89 -1.49
N LEU A 618 -27.95 9.89 -2.01
CA LEU A 618 -27.89 11.22 -1.39
C LEU A 618 -29.23 11.96 -1.50
N HIS A 619 -29.95 11.81 -2.63
CA HIS A 619 -31.20 12.53 -2.89
C HIS A 619 -32.48 11.67 -2.82
N SER A 620 -32.38 10.36 -2.56
CA SER A 620 -33.57 9.53 -2.24
C SER A 620 -34.30 10.08 -1.01
N VAL A 621 -35.62 10.18 -1.06
CA VAL A 621 -36.44 10.56 0.10
C VAL A 621 -36.53 9.39 1.07
#